data_AF-A0A5C7GNH9-F1
#
_entry.id   AF-A0A5C7GNH9-F1
#
_cell.length_a   1.000
_cell.length_b   1.000
_cell.length_c   1.000
_cell.angle_alpha   90.00
_cell.angle_beta   90.00
_cell.angle_gamma   90.00
#
_symmetry.space_group_name_H-M   'P 1'
#
loop_
_entity.id
_entity.type
_entity.pdbx_description
1 polymer ?
#
loop_
_entity_poly.entity_id
_entity_poly.type
_entity_poly.pdbx_seq_one_letter_code
_entity_poly.pdbx_strand_id
1 'polypeptide(L)'
;MKRNILFVIALYTVFIFSCKKEVSSNLETELLVIINKLRKDKNHKYLKTLKPLDKDFYKIFKDRASAKKAIEYSDKKWDFIDNLPANAMKPINEDDDVVVAMTTKSQLEKSIYNGLSSDYASMAEFLNEDIVVCGFYFVNVDGMHLKSRAAFFNIEGRWIFIPNVFEAFY
;
A
#
# COMPACT_ATOMS: atom_id res chain seq x y z
N MET A 1 33.75 -13.42 -65.20
CA MET A 1 33.79 -13.48 -63.72
C MET A 1 32.37 -13.57 -63.21
N LYS A 2 32.00 -14.68 -62.58
CA LYS A 2 30.62 -14.96 -62.12
C LYS A 2 30.36 -14.25 -60.79
N ARG A 3 29.29 -13.46 -60.74
CA ARG A 3 28.76 -12.77 -59.54
C ARG A 3 28.16 -13.80 -58.59
N ASN A 4 28.65 -13.86 -57.35
CA ASN A 4 27.95 -14.49 -56.24
C ASN A 4 27.39 -13.37 -55.36
N ILE A 5 26.07 -13.20 -55.40
CA ILE A 5 25.33 -12.31 -54.50
C ILE A 5 25.05 -13.13 -53.24
N LEU A 6 25.76 -12.83 -52.16
CA LEU A 6 25.46 -13.38 -50.83
C LEU A 6 24.25 -12.62 -50.26
N PHE A 7 23.11 -13.30 -50.19
CA PHE A 7 21.97 -12.90 -49.36
C PHE A 7 21.97 -13.80 -48.13
N VAL A 8 22.31 -13.25 -46.95
CA VAL A 8 21.96 -13.87 -45.67
C VAL A 8 21.50 -12.77 -44.71
N ILE A 9 20.19 -12.53 -44.81
CA ILE A 9 19.20 -12.22 -43.77
C ILE A 9 19.80 -11.89 -42.39
N ALA A 10 19.86 -10.59 -42.07
CA ALA A 10 20.04 -10.13 -40.71
C ALA A 10 18.76 -10.43 -39.89
N LEU A 11 18.82 -11.46 -39.04
CA LEU A 11 17.81 -11.68 -38.00
C LEU A 11 17.90 -10.52 -36.99
N TYR A 12 17.05 -9.51 -37.16
CA TYR A 12 16.70 -8.61 -36.06
C TYR A 12 15.77 -9.38 -35.14
N THR A 13 16.33 -10.07 -34.15
CA THR A 13 15.61 -10.41 -32.92
C THR A 13 15.28 -9.10 -32.22
N VAL A 14 14.10 -8.56 -32.54
CA VAL A 14 13.44 -7.56 -31.72
C VAL A 14 13.16 -8.22 -30.38
N PHE A 15 14.11 -8.12 -29.45
CA PHE A 15 13.87 -8.35 -28.05
C PHE A 15 12.91 -7.25 -27.60
N ILE A 16 11.62 -7.55 -27.74
CA ILE A 16 10.56 -6.84 -27.02
C ILE A 16 10.76 -7.26 -25.56
N PHE A 17 11.70 -6.61 -24.87
CA PHE A 17 11.70 -6.59 -23.42
C PHE A 17 10.39 -5.92 -23.02
N SER A 18 9.42 -6.77 -22.74
CA SER A 18 8.15 -6.41 -22.14
C SER A 18 8.48 -5.74 -20.82
N CYS A 19 8.53 -4.42 -20.83
CA CYS A 19 8.67 -3.58 -19.65
C CYS A 19 7.33 -3.64 -18.87
N LYS A 20 6.99 -4.82 -18.35
CA LYS A 20 5.93 -4.96 -17.36
C LYS A 20 6.47 -4.38 -16.07
N LYS A 21 6.17 -3.10 -15.87
CA LYS A 21 6.37 -2.30 -14.66
C LYS A 21 6.45 -3.19 -13.39
N GLU A 22 7.65 -3.32 -12.85
CA GLU A 22 8.02 -3.95 -11.56
C GLU A 22 7.47 -3.19 -10.33
N VAL A 23 6.34 -2.50 -10.47
CA VAL A 23 5.83 -1.60 -9.43
C VAL A 23 5.32 -2.39 -8.22
N SER A 24 4.74 -3.57 -8.43
CA SER A 24 4.13 -4.37 -7.35
C SER A 24 5.16 -5.01 -6.41
N SER A 25 6.25 -5.58 -6.94
CA SER A 25 7.27 -6.28 -6.13
C SER A 25 8.06 -5.31 -5.25
N ASN A 26 8.27 -4.08 -5.73
CA ASN A 26 8.97 -3.05 -4.96
C ASN A 26 8.12 -2.55 -3.77
N LEU A 27 6.82 -2.28 -3.97
CA LEU A 27 5.95 -1.81 -2.89
C LEU A 27 5.83 -2.81 -1.74
N GLU A 28 5.81 -4.11 -2.04
CA GLU A 28 5.74 -5.16 -1.02
C GLU A 28 6.98 -5.16 -0.15
N THR A 29 8.15 -5.15 -0.81
CA THR A 29 9.45 -5.14 -0.14
C THR A 29 9.62 -3.89 0.72
N GLU A 30 9.25 -2.71 0.19
CA GLU A 30 9.30 -1.45 0.93
C GLU A 30 8.36 -1.46 2.15
N LEU A 31 7.13 -1.99 1.99
CA LEU A 31 6.18 -2.07 3.10
C LEU A 31 6.65 -3.05 4.17
N LEU A 32 7.24 -4.20 3.81
CA LEU A 32 7.86 -5.12 4.77
C LEU A 32 8.97 -4.43 5.59
N VAL A 33 9.79 -3.58 4.96
CA VAL A 33 10.80 -2.79 5.68
C VAL A 33 10.15 -1.83 6.68
N ILE A 34 9.04 -1.18 6.31
CA ILE A 34 8.28 -0.29 7.19
C ILE A 34 7.68 -1.05 8.37
N ILE A 35 7.04 -2.19 8.11
CA ILE A 35 6.46 -3.07 9.13
C ILE A 35 7.55 -3.49 10.12
N ASN A 36 8.72 -3.91 9.64
CA ASN A 36 9.83 -4.32 10.50
C ASN A 36 10.33 -3.18 11.40
N LYS A 37 10.32 -1.94 10.92
CA LYS A 37 10.62 -0.75 11.75
C LYS A 37 9.51 -0.49 12.77
N LEU A 38 8.24 -0.58 12.37
CA LEU A 38 7.08 -0.41 13.25
C LEU A 38 7.03 -1.47 14.37
N ARG A 39 7.38 -2.73 14.08
CA ARG A 39 7.47 -3.83 15.08
C ARG A 39 8.46 -3.50 16.20
N LYS A 40 9.53 -2.79 15.87
CA LYS A 40 10.61 -2.40 16.81
C LYS A 40 10.36 -1.04 17.46
N ASP A 41 9.36 -0.30 17.01
CA ASP A 41 9.03 1.04 17.51
C ASP A 41 8.36 0.95 18.89
N LYS A 42 9.04 1.44 19.92
CA LYS A 42 8.56 1.34 21.32
C LYS A 42 7.70 2.53 21.73
N ASN A 43 7.94 3.68 21.13
CA ASN A 43 7.34 4.97 21.50
C ASN A 43 6.70 5.68 20.31
N HIS A 44 6.33 4.91 19.28
CA HIS A 44 5.68 5.40 18.06
C HIS A 44 6.50 6.47 17.31
N LYS A 45 7.82 6.56 17.55
CA LYS A 45 8.67 7.58 16.90
C LYS A 45 8.76 7.35 15.40
N TYR A 46 8.88 6.10 14.96
CA TYR A 46 8.85 5.77 13.55
C TYR A 46 7.45 5.91 12.97
N LEU A 47 6.42 5.44 13.69
CA LEU A 47 5.01 5.58 13.27
C LEU A 47 4.66 7.04 12.96
N LYS A 48 5.06 8.00 13.80
CA LYS A 48 4.86 9.43 13.57
C LYS A 48 5.48 9.95 12.27
N THR A 49 6.52 9.33 11.74
CA THR A 49 7.10 9.73 10.45
C THR A 49 6.19 9.42 9.26
N LEU A 50 5.22 8.54 9.45
CA LEU A 50 4.23 8.15 8.44
C LEU A 50 3.00 9.08 8.43
N LYS A 51 2.98 10.15 9.25
CA LYS A 51 1.89 11.12 9.22
C LYS A 51 1.77 11.73 7.81
N PRO A 52 0.56 11.73 7.23
CA PRO A 52 0.32 12.37 5.94
C PRO A 52 0.42 13.90 6.07
N LEU A 53 0.74 14.56 4.97
CA LEU A 53 0.58 16.00 4.79
C LEU A 53 -0.68 16.22 3.95
N ASP A 54 -1.33 17.39 4.07
CA ASP A 54 -2.55 17.73 3.32
C ASP A 54 -2.41 17.45 1.81
N LYS A 55 -1.24 17.76 1.24
CA LYS A 55 -0.95 17.53 -0.18
C LYS A 55 -1.02 16.06 -0.62
N ASP A 56 -0.80 15.11 0.29
CA ASP A 56 -0.84 13.68 -0.05
C ASP A 56 -2.27 13.19 -0.21
N PHE A 57 -3.22 13.74 0.56
CA PHE A 57 -4.65 13.41 0.41
C PHE A 57 -5.17 13.80 -0.97
N TYR A 58 -4.75 14.94 -1.50
CA TYR A 58 -5.11 15.36 -2.86
C TYR A 58 -4.51 14.48 -3.96
N LYS A 59 -3.55 13.61 -3.63
CA LYS A 59 -3.01 12.60 -4.54
C LYS A 59 -3.71 11.26 -4.37
N ILE A 60 -4.17 10.94 -3.17
CA ILE A 60 -4.91 9.69 -2.88
C ILE A 60 -6.36 9.76 -3.40
N PHE A 61 -7.04 10.88 -3.16
CA PHE A 61 -8.48 11.01 -3.40
C PHE A 61 -8.79 11.78 -4.68
N LYS A 62 -9.85 11.37 -5.39
CA LYS A 62 -10.21 11.86 -6.74
C LYS A 62 -10.58 13.33 -6.79
N ASP A 63 -11.08 13.87 -5.69
CA ASP A 63 -11.60 15.23 -5.63
C ASP A 63 -11.31 15.90 -4.28
N ARG A 64 -11.41 17.23 -4.28
CA ARG A 64 -11.08 18.05 -3.11
C ARG A 64 -12.01 17.79 -1.91
N ALA A 65 -13.28 17.44 -2.14
CA ALA A 65 -14.23 17.21 -1.05
C ALA A 65 -13.91 15.88 -0.34
N SER A 66 -13.63 14.83 -1.12
CA SER A 66 -13.17 13.53 -0.64
C SER A 66 -11.85 13.64 0.12
N ALA A 67 -10.88 14.37 -0.42
CA ALA A 67 -9.61 14.65 0.26
C ALA A 67 -9.84 15.38 1.59
N LYS A 68 -10.70 16.40 1.62
CA LYS A 68 -11.00 17.16 2.85
C LYS A 68 -11.63 16.29 3.94
N LYS A 69 -12.59 15.42 3.59
CA LYS A 69 -13.17 14.45 4.54
C LYS A 69 -12.10 13.56 5.17
N ALA A 70 -11.18 13.05 4.34
CA ALA A 70 -10.09 12.21 4.80
C ALA A 70 -9.07 12.97 5.66
N ILE A 71 -8.78 14.24 5.37
CA ILE A 71 -7.94 15.13 6.20
C ILE A 71 -8.58 15.30 7.58
N GLU A 72 -9.84 15.74 7.64
CA GLU A 72 -10.56 15.97 8.90
C GLU A 72 -10.63 14.69 9.77
N TYR A 73 -10.81 13.55 9.13
CA TYR A 73 -10.75 12.25 9.82
C TYR A 73 -9.32 11.93 10.30
N SER A 74 -8.32 12.12 9.44
CA SER A 74 -6.94 11.78 9.73
C SER A 74 -6.39 12.61 10.89
N ASP A 75 -6.66 13.92 10.91
CA ASP A 75 -6.24 14.81 11.99
C ASP A 75 -6.74 14.31 13.34
N LYS A 76 -8.04 14.00 13.44
CA LYS A 76 -8.64 13.42 14.64
C LYS A 76 -7.93 12.15 15.08
N LYS A 77 -7.58 11.24 14.16
CA LYS A 77 -6.90 9.98 14.51
C LYS A 77 -5.46 10.20 14.94
N TRP A 78 -4.75 11.14 14.31
CA TRP A 78 -3.37 11.46 14.64
C TRP A 78 -3.22 12.22 15.96
N ASP A 79 -4.25 12.95 16.42
CA ASP A 79 -4.27 13.59 17.73
C ASP A 79 -4.20 12.58 18.89
N PHE A 80 -4.66 11.35 18.68
CA PHE A 80 -4.61 10.28 19.69
C PHE A 80 -3.41 9.34 19.54
N ILE A 81 -2.48 9.61 18.61
CA ILE A 81 -1.39 8.66 18.30
C ILE A 81 -0.49 8.39 19.51
N ASP A 82 -0.33 9.40 20.38
CA ASP A 82 0.49 9.30 21.60
C ASP A 82 -0.14 8.41 22.67
N ASN A 83 -1.44 8.18 22.58
CA ASN A 83 -2.19 7.32 23.48
C ASN A 83 -2.34 5.88 22.94
N LEU A 84 -1.79 5.59 21.75
CA LEU A 84 -1.84 4.23 21.23
C LEU A 84 -1.03 3.28 22.12
N PRO A 85 -1.57 2.07 22.41
CA PRO A 85 -0.80 1.04 23.08
C PRO A 85 0.52 0.77 22.37
N ALA A 86 1.61 0.55 23.11
CA ALA A 86 2.94 0.31 22.53
C ALA A 86 3.00 -0.92 21.59
N ASN A 87 2.06 -1.86 21.74
CA ASN A 87 1.92 -3.04 20.89
C ASN A 87 0.92 -2.82 19.73
N ALA A 88 0.37 -1.62 19.51
CA ALA A 88 -0.65 -1.36 18.50
C ALA A 88 -0.22 -1.75 17.08
N MET A 89 1.07 -1.66 16.74
CA MET A 89 1.61 -2.04 15.42
C MET A 89 2.40 -3.36 15.44
N LYS A 90 2.42 -4.06 16.58
CA LYS A 90 3.18 -5.29 16.78
C LYS A 90 2.30 -6.53 16.62
N PRO A 91 2.89 -7.69 16.27
CA PRO A 91 2.19 -8.96 16.35
C PRO A 91 1.78 -9.28 17.79
N ILE A 92 0.94 -10.30 17.97
CA ILE A 92 0.55 -10.76 19.31
C ILE A 92 1.72 -11.55 19.91
N ASN A 93 2.32 -12.44 19.13
CA ASN A 93 3.50 -13.23 19.49
C ASN A 93 4.70 -12.86 18.61
N GLU A 94 5.92 -13.16 19.06
CA GLU A 94 7.14 -12.79 18.32
C GLU A 94 7.32 -13.59 17.03
N ASP A 95 6.81 -14.82 17.02
CA ASP A 95 6.84 -15.81 15.94
C ASP A 95 5.68 -15.67 14.93
N ASP A 96 4.71 -14.76 15.17
CA ASP A 96 3.67 -14.49 14.17
C ASP A 96 4.32 -13.93 12.89
N ASP A 97 3.97 -14.54 11.76
CA ASP A 97 4.40 -14.12 10.43
C ASP A 97 3.59 -12.91 9.96
N VAL A 98 4.18 -12.12 9.07
CA VAL A 98 3.50 -10.98 8.44
C VAL A 98 3.20 -11.28 6.98
N VAL A 99 1.98 -10.99 6.57
CA VAL A 99 1.56 -11.04 5.17
C VAL A 99 1.16 -9.64 4.73
N VAL A 100 1.68 -9.21 3.58
CA VAL A 100 1.32 -7.93 2.97
C VAL A 100 0.05 -8.11 2.14
N ALA A 101 -0.85 -7.14 2.25
CA ALA A 101 -2.09 -7.06 1.52
C ALA A 101 -2.08 -5.79 0.66
N MET A 102 -2.52 -5.90 -0.59
CA MET A 102 -2.59 -4.75 -1.51
C MET A 102 -3.79 -4.85 -2.43
N THR A 103 -4.48 -3.74 -2.63
CA THR A 103 -5.58 -3.65 -3.58
C THR A 103 -5.57 -2.30 -4.29
N THR A 104 -6.06 -2.28 -5.52
CA THR A 104 -6.29 -1.06 -6.30
C THR A 104 -7.76 -0.65 -6.21
N LYS A 105 -8.07 0.57 -6.65
CA LYS A 105 -9.45 1.02 -6.85
C LYS A 105 -10.28 0.01 -7.65
N SER A 106 -9.81 -0.39 -8.83
CA SER A 106 -10.55 -1.29 -9.72
C SER A 106 -10.76 -2.69 -9.13
N GLN A 107 -9.92 -3.12 -8.18
CA GLN A 107 -10.11 -4.35 -7.41
C GLN A 107 -11.16 -4.14 -6.32
N LEU A 108 -11.11 -3.04 -5.58
CA LEU A 108 -12.12 -2.70 -4.56
C LEU A 108 -13.53 -2.58 -5.16
N GLU A 109 -13.68 -1.94 -6.31
CA GLU A 109 -14.97 -1.84 -7.05
C GLU A 109 -15.54 -3.21 -7.42
N LYS A 110 -14.67 -4.21 -7.60
CA LYS A 110 -15.03 -5.60 -7.91
C LYS A 110 -15.10 -6.49 -6.67
N SER A 111 -15.05 -5.91 -5.47
CA SER A 111 -15.02 -6.64 -4.19
C SER A 111 -13.82 -7.61 -4.05
N ILE A 112 -12.68 -7.26 -4.65
CA ILE A 112 -11.42 -8.00 -4.55
C ILE A 112 -10.52 -7.29 -3.52
N TYR A 113 -10.44 -7.85 -2.31
CA TYR A 113 -9.78 -7.18 -1.17
C TYR A 113 -8.35 -7.61 -0.89
N ASN A 114 -7.90 -8.75 -1.44
CA ASN A 114 -6.53 -9.28 -1.30
C ASN A 114 -5.99 -9.24 0.14
N GLY A 115 -6.79 -9.64 1.12
CA GLY A 115 -6.41 -9.68 2.55
C GLY A 115 -6.75 -8.41 3.35
N LEU A 116 -7.23 -7.33 2.71
CA LEU A 116 -7.80 -6.19 3.42
C LEU A 116 -9.25 -6.45 3.87
N SER A 117 -9.74 -5.67 4.84
CA SER A 117 -11.16 -5.69 5.25
C SER A 117 -12.06 -5.30 4.07
N SER A 118 -13.24 -5.92 3.98
CA SER A 118 -14.29 -5.53 3.03
C SER A 118 -14.75 -4.09 3.21
N ASP A 119 -14.54 -3.49 4.39
CA ASP A 119 -14.92 -2.10 4.67
C ASP A 119 -14.22 -1.11 3.73
N TYR A 120 -13.05 -1.48 3.20
CA TYR A 120 -12.32 -0.69 2.21
C TYR A 120 -13.05 -0.56 0.86
N ALA A 121 -14.09 -1.36 0.60
CA ALA A 121 -14.98 -1.17 -0.55
C ALA A 121 -15.60 0.24 -0.56
N SER A 122 -15.92 0.79 0.62
CA SER A 122 -16.52 2.13 0.77
C SER A 122 -15.63 3.25 0.22
N MET A 123 -14.32 3.03 0.12
CA MET A 123 -13.38 4.02 -0.39
C MET A 123 -13.27 4.04 -1.91
N ALA A 124 -13.70 2.97 -2.59
CA ALA A 124 -13.34 2.71 -3.98
C ALA A 124 -13.69 3.89 -4.90
N GLU A 125 -14.90 4.43 -4.75
CA GLU A 125 -15.36 5.52 -5.58
C GLU A 125 -14.60 6.83 -5.32
N PHE A 126 -13.94 7.00 -4.17
CA PHE A 126 -13.26 8.23 -3.77
C PHE A 126 -11.77 8.26 -4.11
N LEU A 127 -11.19 7.13 -4.52
CA LEU A 127 -9.78 6.99 -4.84
C LEU A 127 -9.44 7.47 -6.27
N ASN A 128 -8.20 7.96 -6.44
CA ASN A 128 -7.58 8.08 -7.75
C ASN A 128 -7.23 6.69 -8.33
N GLU A 129 -7.21 6.57 -9.66
CA GLU A 129 -7.04 5.29 -10.37
C GLU A 129 -5.71 4.57 -10.04
N ASP A 130 -4.61 5.32 -9.94
CA ASP A 130 -3.27 4.77 -9.76
C ASP A 130 -2.90 4.49 -8.29
N ILE A 131 -3.86 4.62 -7.38
CA ILE A 131 -3.62 4.40 -5.95
C ILE A 131 -3.73 2.92 -5.60
N VAL A 132 -2.66 2.43 -4.99
CA VAL A 132 -2.63 1.13 -4.32
C VAL A 132 -2.86 1.37 -2.83
N VAL A 133 -3.92 0.77 -2.30
CA VAL A 133 -4.16 0.70 -0.85
C VAL A 133 -3.38 -0.50 -0.34
N CYS A 134 -2.38 -0.24 0.50
CA CYS A 134 -1.57 -1.29 1.08
C CYS A 134 -1.94 -1.51 2.56
N GLY A 135 -1.65 -2.70 3.02
CA GLY A 135 -1.82 -3.11 4.41
C GLY A 135 -1.01 -4.35 4.70
N PHE A 136 -1.18 -4.85 5.91
CA PHE A 136 -0.60 -6.10 6.34
C PHE A 136 -1.49 -6.73 7.39
N TYR A 137 -1.30 -8.03 7.57
CA TYR A 137 -1.87 -8.77 8.69
C TYR A 137 -0.86 -9.75 9.25
N PHE A 138 -1.00 -10.04 10.54
CA PHE A 138 -0.23 -11.09 11.20
C PHE A 138 -0.98 -12.41 11.17
N VAL A 139 -0.25 -13.49 10.93
CA VAL A 139 -0.74 -14.87 11.00
C VAL A 139 0.06 -15.66 12.02
N ASN A 140 -0.62 -16.50 12.79
CA ASN A 140 0.05 -17.41 13.72
C ASN A 140 0.60 -18.65 12.98
N VAL A 141 1.23 -19.56 13.72
CA VAL A 141 1.77 -20.83 13.20
C VAL A 141 0.71 -21.74 12.55
N ASP A 142 -0.57 -21.59 12.89
CA ASP A 142 -1.69 -22.32 12.29
C ASP A 142 -2.26 -21.62 11.05
N GLY A 143 -1.69 -20.48 10.65
CA GLY A 143 -2.17 -19.65 9.54
C GLY A 143 -3.41 -18.81 9.87
N MET A 144 -3.79 -18.68 11.14
CA MET A 144 -4.94 -17.86 11.55
C MET A 144 -4.60 -16.37 11.51
N HIS A 145 -5.48 -15.58 10.90
CA HIS A 145 -5.38 -14.12 10.90
C HIS A 145 -5.67 -13.57 12.31
N LEU A 146 -4.70 -12.85 12.88
CA LEU A 146 -4.79 -12.27 14.22
C LEU A 146 -5.11 -10.79 14.21
N LYS A 147 -4.37 -10.00 13.42
CA LYS A 147 -4.42 -8.54 13.48
C LYS A 147 -3.97 -7.91 12.17
N SER A 148 -4.74 -6.95 11.67
CA SER A 148 -4.45 -6.22 10.43
C SER A 148 -4.24 -4.73 10.65
N ARG A 149 -3.47 -4.11 9.76
CA ARG A 149 -3.36 -2.66 9.61
C ARG A 149 -3.35 -2.34 8.12
N ALA A 150 -4.17 -1.41 7.70
CA ALA A 150 -4.37 -1.08 6.30
C ALA A 150 -4.41 0.44 6.09
N ALA A 151 -4.48 0.89 4.84
CA ALA A 151 -4.34 2.29 4.44
C ALA A 151 -2.92 2.85 4.62
N PHE A 152 -1.93 2.05 4.24
CA PHE A 152 -0.62 2.56 3.85
C PHE A 152 -0.65 2.96 2.37
N PHE A 153 -0.01 4.06 2.05
CA PHE A 153 0.11 4.56 0.67
C PHE A 153 1.54 5.00 0.40
N ASN A 154 2.06 4.65 -0.76
CA ASN A 154 3.31 5.23 -1.29
C ASN A 154 2.93 6.34 -2.27
N ILE A 155 3.27 7.57 -1.91
CA ILE A 155 2.98 8.76 -2.72
C ILE A 155 4.31 9.42 -3.07
N GLU A 156 4.71 9.31 -4.34
CA GLU A 156 5.98 9.85 -4.86
C GLU A 156 7.21 9.40 -4.05
N GLY A 157 7.26 8.12 -3.67
CA GLY A 157 8.36 7.55 -2.90
C GLY A 157 8.29 7.83 -1.39
N ARG A 158 7.25 8.54 -0.91
CA ARG A 158 7.00 8.75 0.51
C ARG A 158 5.88 7.85 0.99
N TRP A 159 6.16 7.05 2.00
CA TRP A 159 5.15 6.25 2.67
C TRP A 159 4.40 7.03 3.72
N ILE A 160 3.08 6.89 3.70
CA ILE A 160 2.15 7.49 4.67
C ILE A 160 1.15 6.45 5.16
N PHE A 161 0.57 6.71 6.31
CA PHE A 161 -0.41 5.85 6.95
C PHE A 161 -1.62 6.68 7.40
N ILE A 162 -2.82 6.26 7.02
CA ILE A 162 -4.07 6.91 7.45
C ILE A 162 -4.94 5.85 8.16
N PRO A 163 -4.85 5.73 9.50
CA PRO A 163 -5.47 4.62 10.23
C PRO A 163 -6.96 4.48 9.94
N ASN A 164 -7.41 3.32 9.43
CA ASN A 164 -8.82 3.03 9.11
C ASN A 164 -9.52 4.13 8.29
N VAL A 165 -8.85 4.74 7.31
CA VAL A 165 -9.38 5.88 6.55
C VAL A 165 -10.72 5.63 5.84
N PHE A 166 -11.12 4.38 5.65
CA PHE A 166 -12.45 4.02 5.16
C PHE A 166 -13.57 4.62 6.03
N GLU A 167 -13.34 4.79 7.33
CA GLU A 167 -14.30 5.40 8.28
C GLU A 167 -14.62 6.86 7.94
N ALA A 168 -13.82 7.54 7.12
CA ALA A 168 -14.11 8.90 6.65
C ALA A 168 -15.27 8.98 5.65
N PHE A 169 -15.73 7.83 5.14
CA PHE A 169 -16.70 7.73 4.04
C PHE A 169 -17.97 6.95 4.43
N TYR A 170 -18.13 6.60 5.71
CA TYR A 170 -19.37 6.09 6.28
C TYR A 170 -20.27 7.21 6.83
#